data_AF-A0A3D0SQ88-F1
#
_entry.id   AF-A0A3D0SQ88-F1
#
_cell.length_a   1.000
_cell.length_b   1.000
_cell.length_c   1.000
_cell.angle_alpha   90.00
_cell.angle_beta   90.00
_cell.angle_gamma   90.00
#
_symmetry.space_group_name_H-M   'P 1'
#
loop_
_entity.id
_entity.type
_entity.pdbx_description
1 polymer ?
#
loop_
_entity_poly.entity_id
_entity_poly.type
_entity_poly.pdbx_seq_one_letter_code
_entity_poly.pdbx_strand_id
1 'polypeptide(L)'
;MPGSGSGSGTPIPPITTTPTSMLDTLSIQALSLPEYASIIGYDECAFFGVSYDGQIEYDCRMFWTEYQRMDVYRALMEAQQLMEDVVGYPLCPTWIVGQRDEFVEHRYLDEQELGKSNPLLTRWGFVIAPGVRAESTIQASATVTYDTEPAVVGPFATTINNIAEVKVYYPGSDREITPFRMTYTGGNLTIYIPRCRLVDTPNMTDSGYDYTDTDNFLAAVDVKRIYNDPSTGATLVAPHQCSGGGCTCSTVGCSEYTQTACMYTRDKRLGIVDIVPATYSSGVWTRVVNCTYNYEIVRLNYQAGLRVLDTTMKSALVRLAHARMAAEPCGCTIVQRLWERDRKTPDVMSRERLNCPFGLSEGAWTAYKVAQSRRIVRPRIL
;
A
#
# COMPACT_ATOMS: atom_id res chain seq x y z
N MET A 1 -30.84 -40.18 46.09
CA MET A 1 -30.47 -40.58 44.71
C MET A 1 -29.93 -39.34 44.02
N PRO A 2 -28.68 -39.35 43.50
CA PRO A 2 -28.10 -38.17 42.87
C PRO A 2 -28.70 -38.02 41.46
N GLY A 3 -29.21 -36.82 41.16
CA GLY A 3 -29.78 -36.47 39.86
C GLY A 3 -28.67 -36.26 38.83
N SER A 4 -28.72 -37.05 37.76
CA SER A 4 -27.87 -36.92 36.58
C SER A 4 -28.26 -35.66 35.79
N GLY A 5 -27.44 -34.61 35.86
CA GLY A 5 -27.57 -33.42 35.02
C GLY A 5 -27.03 -33.70 33.62
N SER A 6 -27.92 -33.80 32.63
CA SER A 6 -27.54 -33.83 31.21
C SER A 6 -27.30 -32.39 30.72
N GLY A 7 -26.06 -31.93 30.83
CA GLY A 7 -25.65 -30.68 30.19
C GLY A 7 -25.52 -30.90 28.68
N SER A 8 -26.41 -30.31 27.88
CA SER A 8 -26.20 -30.20 26.44
C SER A 8 -25.12 -29.14 26.18
N GLY A 9 -23.88 -29.58 26.00
CA GLY A 9 -22.83 -28.71 25.49
C GLY A 9 -23.22 -28.27 24.08
N THR A 10 -23.44 -26.96 23.88
CA THR A 10 -23.60 -26.40 22.54
C THR A 10 -22.30 -26.65 21.78
N PRO A 11 -22.34 -27.29 20.59
CA PRO A 11 -21.15 -27.45 19.77
C PRO A 11 -20.59 -26.08 19.45
N ILE A 12 -19.34 -25.82 19.84
CA ILE A 12 -18.63 -24.63 19.38
C ILE A 12 -18.42 -24.85 17.88
N PRO A 13 -18.93 -23.96 17.01
CA PRO A 13 -18.70 -24.09 15.58
C PRO A 13 -17.19 -24.10 15.33
N PRO A 14 -16.69 -24.94 14.41
CA PRO A 14 -15.29 -24.92 14.05
C PRO A 14 -14.93 -23.49 13.62
N ILE A 15 -13.90 -22.94 14.24
CA ILE A 15 -13.35 -21.65 13.86
C ILE A 15 -12.70 -21.85 12.49
N THR A 16 -13.47 -21.65 11.41
CA THR A 16 -13.00 -21.58 10.02
C THR A 16 -12.37 -20.21 9.75
N THR A 17 -11.52 -19.75 10.65
CA THR A 17 -10.59 -18.68 10.30
C THR A 17 -9.48 -19.35 9.51
N THR A 18 -9.57 -19.27 8.18
CA THR A 18 -8.40 -19.47 7.31
C THR A 18 -7.25 -18.71 7.97
N PRO A 19 -6.11 -19.35 8.24
CA PRO A 19 -5.00 -18.66 8.88
C PRO A 19 -4.68 -17.43 8.03
N THR A 20 -4.99 -16.26 8.57
CA THR A 20 -4.74 -14.98 7.92
C THR A 20 -3.24 -14.94 7.70
N SER A 21 -2.82 -14.95 6.44
CA SER A 21 -1.40 -14.86 6.14
C SER A 21 -0.91 -13.55 6.72
N MET A 22 0.32 -13.51 7.24
CA MET A 22 0.93 -12.25 7.69
C MET A 22 1.03 -11.20 6.56
N LEU A 23 0.77 -11.58 5.30
CA LEU A 23 0.65 -10.71 4.13
C LEU A 23 -0.66 -9.93 4.05
N ASP A 24 -1.73 -10.40 4.67
CA ASP A 24 -3.07 -9.84 4.46
C ASP A 24 -3.22 -8.41 5.00
N THR A 25 -2.33 -7.97 5.90
CA THR A 25 -2.38 -6.63 6.50
C THR A 25 -1.49 -5.60 5.82
N LEU A 26 -0.71 -5.99 4.80
CA LEU A 26 0.33 -5.14 4.22
C LEU A 26 -0.02 -4.75 2.77
N SER A 27 -0.69 -3.61 2.59
CA SER A 27 -1.27 -3.24 1.29
C SER A 27 -0.59 -2.09 0.54
N ILE A 28 0.47 -1.49 1.08
CA ILE A 28 1.07 -0.28 0.47
C ILE A 28 2.57 -0.48 0.24
N GLN A 29 2.93 -0.90 -0.97
CA GLN A 29 4.31 -1.06 -1.39
C GLN A 29 4.56 -0.37 -2.74
N ALA A 30 5.67 0.36 -2.84
CA ALA A 30 6.04 1.06 -4.06
C ALA A 30 6.75 0.17 -5.10
N LEU A 31 7.22 -0.99 -4.68
CA LEU A 31 7.87 -1.99 -5.52
C LEU A 31 7.29 -3.35 -5.20
N SER A 32 6.65 -3.99 -6.18
CA SER A 32 6.10 -5.34 -5.99
C SER A 32 7.22 -6.39 -5.89
N LEU A 33 6.92 -7.53 -5.26
CA LEU A 33 7.86 -8.65 -5.17
C LEU A 33 8.36 -9.16 -6.55
N PRO A 34 7.53 -9.29 -7.61
CA PRO A 34 8.03 -9.62 -8.94
C PRO A 34 8.99 -8.57 -9.51
N GLU A 35 8.73 -7.28 -9.27
CA GLU A 35 9.65 -6.22 -9.71
C GLU A 35 10.97 -6.26 -8.94
N TYR A 36 10.94 -6.57 -7.64
CA TYR A 36 12.15 -6.82 -6.85
C TYR A 36 12.97 -7.96 -7.47
N ALA A 37 12.34 -9.12 -7.74
CA ALA A 37 12.99 -10.27 -8.37
C ALA A 37 13.62 -9.89 -9.72
N SER A 38 12.90 -9.12 -10.54
CA SER A 38 13.42 -8.60 -11.82
C SER A 38 14.63 -7.69 -11.64
N ILE A 39 14.63 -6.79 -10.65
CA ILE A 39 15.74 -5.86 -10.39
C ILE A 39 17.01 -6.58 -9.94
N ILE A 40 16.89 -7.62 -9.12
CA ILE A 40 18.04 -8.43 -8.69
C ILE A 40 18.46 -9.48 -9.74
N GLY A 41 17.70 -9.60 -10.83
CA GLY A 41 17.95 -10.57 -11.91
C GLY A 41 17.66 -12.01 -11.50
N TYR A 42 16.67 -12.23 -10.63
CA TYR A 42 16.21 -13.57 -10.25
C TYR A 42 15.13 -14.08 -11.19
N ASP A 43 15.12 -15.39 -11.45
CA ASP A 43 14.02 -16.03 -12.18
C ASP A 43 12.72 -15.90 -11.36
N GLU A 44 11.67 -15.37 -11.98
CA GLU A 44 10.43 -15.06 -11.28
C GLU A 44 9.77 -16.34 -10.73
N CYS A 45 9.81 -17.45 -11.46
CA CYS A 45 9.21 -18.71 -11.03
C CYS A 45 9.98 -19.31 -9.85
N ALA A 46 11.31 -19.31 -9.91
CA ALA A 46 12.16 -19.71 -8.80
C ALA A 46 11.89 -18.85 -7.54
N PHE A 47 11.70 -17.54 -7.73
CA PHE A 47 11.39 -16.61 -6.66
C PHE A 47 10.05 -16.90 -6.00
N PHE A 48 9.05 -17.37 -6.75
CA PHE A 48 7.77 -17.83 -6.19
C PHE A 48 7.76 -19.33 -5.85
N GLY A 49 8.91 -20.00 -5.99
CA GLY A 49 9.16 -21.42 -5.70
C GLY A 49 8.41 -22.39 -6.60
N VAL A 50 8.38 -22.07 -7.89
CA VAL A 50 7.89 -22.93 -8.96
C VAL A 50 9.08 -23.38 -9.80
N SER A 51 9.18 -24.68 -10.00
CA SER A 51 10.15 -25.37 -10.83
C SER A 51 9.57 -25.61 -12.22
N TYR A 52 10.36 -25.40 -13.28
CA TYR A 52 9.94 -25.68 -14.65
C TYR A 52 11.09 -26.20 -15.51
N ASP A 53 10.73 -26.96 -16.55
CA ASP A 53 11.69 -27.46 -17.54
C ASP A 53 12.28 -26.29 -18.34
N GLY A 54 13.61 -26.15 -18.29
CA GLY A 54 14.32 -25.05 -18.93
C GLY A 54 14.87 -23.99 -17.97
N GLN A 55 14.58 -24.12 -16.66
CA GLN A 55 15.24 -23.32 -15.64
C GLN A 55 16.74 -23.66 -15.61
N ILE A 56 17.57 -22.74 -16.12
CA ILE A 56 19.01 -22.94 -16.29
C ILE A 56 19.66 -23.10 -14.91
N GLU A 57 20.50 -24.12 -14.74
CA GLU A 57 21.07 -24.51 -13.44
C GLU A 57 21.97 -23.43 -12.81
N TYR A 58 22.58 -22.59 -13.64
CA TYR A 58 23.39 -21.45 -13.19
C TYR A 58 22.56 -20.21 -12.79
N ASP A 59 21.25 -20.19 -13.04
CA ASP A 59 20.34 -19.06 -12.80
C ASP A 59 19.57 -19.18 -11.47
N CYS A 60 20.29 -19.53 -10.39
CA CYS A 60 19.73 -19.42 -9.04
C CYS A 60 18.51 -20.32 -8.77
N ARG A 61 18.67 -21.65 -8.90
CA ARG A 61 17.61 -22.65 -8.65
C ARG A 61 17.06 -22.75 -7.23
N MET A 62 17.63 -22.04 -6.25
CA MET A 62 17.09 -22.09 -4.89
C MET A 62 15.71 -21.46 -4.87
N PHE A 63 14.71 -22.25 -4.52
CA PHE A 63 13.35 -21.75 -4.38
C PHE A 63 13.26 -20.91 -3.13
N TRP A 64 12.65 -19.73 -3.27
CA TRP A 64 12.39 -18.90 -2.11
C TRP A 64 11.14 -19.41 -1.40
N THR A 65 11.25 -19.57 -0.09
CA THR A 65 10.07 -19.85 0.75
C THR A 65 9.22 -18.59 0.91
N GLU A 66 7.95 -18.76 1.29
CA GLU A 66 7.10 -17.62 1.61
C GLU A 66 7.69 -16.74 2.71
N TYR A 67 8.28 -17.36 3.74
CA TYR A 67 8.93 -16.64 4.83
C TYR A 67 10.09 -15.75 4.35
N GLN A 68 10.89 -16.21 3.40
CA GLN A 68 12.00 -15.42 2.84
C GLN A 68 11.48 -14.25 2.00
N ARG A 69 10.44 -14.46 1.19
CA ARG A 69 9.77 -13.37 0.48
C ARG A 69 9.16 -12.35 1.44
N MET A 70 8.67 -12.80 2.59
CA MET A 70 8.17 -11.93 3.64
C MET A 70 9.24 -11.06 4.27
N ASP A 71 10.44 -11.59 4.48
CA ASP A 71 11.54 -10.80 5.02
C ASP A 71 11.96 -9.69 4.05
N VAL A 72 12.04 -10.01 2.74
CA VAL A 72 12.25 -9.00 1.70
C VAL A 72 11.12 -7.98 1.66
N TYR A 73 9.87 -8.43 1.73
CA TYR A 73 8.71 -7.55 1.72
C TYR A 73 8.77 -6.54 2.88
N ARG A 74 9.05 -7.01 4.10
CA ARG A 74 9.21 -6.15 5.29
C ARG A 74 10.36 -5.16 5.13
N ALA A 75 11.51 -5.64 4.64
CA ALA A 75 12.67 -4.78 4.40
C ALA A 75 12.39 -3.70 3.34
N LEU A 76 11.63 -4.02 2.30
CA LEU A 76 11.20 -3.06 1.28
C LEU A 76 10.23 -2.01 1.84
N MET A 77 9.28 -2.41 2.70
CA MET A 77 8.40 -1.45 3.36
C MET A 77 9.16 -0.50 4.28
N GLU A 78 10.07 -1.03 5.11
CA GLU A 78 10.88 -0.20 6.00
C GLU A 78 11.76 0.77 5.19
N ALA A 79 12.39 0.27 4.12
CA ALA A 79 13.16 1.09 3.20
C ALA A 79 12.31 2.19 2.56
N GLN A 80 11.08 1.88 2.15
CA GLN A 80 10.15 2.85 1.58
C GLN A 80 9.81 3.94 2.60
N GLN A 81 9.44 3.56 3.82
CA GLN A 81 9.09 4.51 4.88
C GLN A 81 10.23 5.50 5.15
N LEU A 82 11.46 4.99 5.30
CA LEU A 82 12.66 5.82 5.50
C LEU A 82 12.89 6.78 4.32
N MET A 83 12.73 6.29 3.08
CA MET A 83 12.85 7.13 1.90
C MET A 83 11.80 8.24 1.86
N GLU A 84 10.54 7.89 2.10
CA GLU A 84 9.41 8.82 2.12
C GLU A 84 9.62 9.94 3.14
N ASP A 85 10.12 9.62 4.33
CA ASP A 85 10.41 10.60 5.38
C ASP A 85 11.46 11.63 4.95
N VAL A 86 12.43 11.22 4.12
CA VAL A 86 13.44 12.12 3.55
C VAL A 86 12.90 12.89 2.34
N VAL A 87 12.20 12.23 1.42
CA VAL A 87 11.73 12.88 0.19
C VAL A 87 10.54 13.83 0.43
N GLY A 88 9.73 13.55 1.46
CA GLY A 88 8.56 14.33 1.85
C GLY A 88 7.28 13.99 1.06
N TYR A 89 7.22 12.83 0.39
CA TYR A 89 6.03 12.35 -0.34
C TYR A 89 6.04 10.82 -0.46
N PRO A 90 4.86 10.16 -0.56
CA PRO A 90 4.77 8.72 -0.77
C PRO A 90 5.39 8.25 -2.10
N LEU A 91 6.07 7.11 -2.10
CA LEU A 91 6.72 6.59 -3.32
C LEU A 91 5.75 5.88 -4.27
N CYS A 92 4.55 5.55 -3.81
CA CYS A 92 3.43 5.06 -4.62
C CYS A 92 2.13 5.78 -4.23
N PRO A 93 1.02 5.61 -4.98
CA PRO A 93 -0.24 6.22 -4.63
C PRO A 93 -0.74 5.69 -3.28
N THR A 94 -0.74 6.56 -2.28
CA THR A 94 -1.11 6.26 -0.89
C THR A 94 -2.23 7.18 -0.46
N TRP A 95 -3.21 6.62 0.25
CA TRP A 95 -4.30 7.41 0.84
C TRP A 95 -3.87 7.93 2.20
N ILE A 96 -4.00 9.24 2.36
CA ILE A 96 -3.81 9.97 3.60
C ILE A 96 -5.19 10.26 4.15
N VAL A 97 -5.38 9.97 5.43
CA VAL A 97 -6.66 10.11 6.11
C VAL A 97 -6.61 11.26 7.10
N GLY A 98 -7.72 11.97 7.23
CA GLY A 98 -7.80 13.13 8.10
C GLY A 98 -8.16 12.79 9.54
N GLN A 99 -8.67 11.58 9.82
CA GLN A 99 -9.12 11.17 11.14
C GLN A 99 -8.27 10.02 11.68
N ARG A 100 -7.98 10.08 12.98
CA ARG A 100 -7.30 9.01 13.70
C ARG A 100 -8.26 7.83 13.86
N ASP A 101 -7.85 6.69 13.32
CA ASP A 101 -8.39 5.38 13.65
C ASP A 101 -7.33 4.61 14.44
N GLU A 102 -7.74 3.64 15.25
CA GLU A 102 -6.85 2.80 16.08
C GLU A 102 -5.81 2.06 15.21
N PHE A 103 -6.16 1.73 13.98
CA PHE A 103 -5.33 0.98 13.04
C PHE A 103 -4.56 1.84 12.03
N VAL A 104 -4.80 3.15 12.02
CA VAL A 104 -4.13 4.05 11.08
C VAL A 104 -2.77 4.48 11.65
N GLU A 105 -1.71 4.19 10.91
CA GLU A 105 -0.39 4.70 11.25
C GLU A 105 -0.39 6.24 11.28
N HIS A 106 0.16 6.81 12.35
CA HIS A 106 0.26 8.25 12.56
C HIS A 106 0.92 9.02 11.40
N ARG A 107 1.72 8.36 10.55
CA ARG A 107 2.34 8.97 9.37
C ARG A 107 1.33 9.34 8.28
N TYR A 108 0.20 8.63 8.19
CA TYR A 108 -0.85 8.85 7.20
C TYR A 108 -2.02 9.67 7.74
N LEU A 109 -1.88 10.24 8.95
CA LEU A 109 -2.83 11.17 9.52
C LEU A 109 -2.49 12.62 9.10
N ASP A 110 -3.46 13.33 8.55
CA ASP A 110 -3.37 14.75 8.20
C ASP A 110 -4.51 15.56 8.81
N GLU A 111 -4.35 15.80 10.11
CA GLU A 111 -5.19 16.69 10.92
C GLU A 111 -4.38 17.93 11.30
N GLN A 112 -4.93 19.12 11.07
CA GLN A 112 -4.25 20.39 11.27
C GLN A 112 -5.19 21.38 11.95
N GLU A 113 -4.62 22.32 12.72
CA GLU A 113 -5.38 23.47 13.21
C GLU A 113 -5.75 24.38 12.02
N LEU A 114 -7.03 24.69 11.89
CA LEU A 114 -7.57 25.61 10.91
C LEU A 114 -7.31 27.06 11.40
N GLY A 115 -6.07 27.52 11.25
CA GLY A 115 -5.65 28.89 11.57
C GLY A 115 -5.97 29.93 10.48
N LYS A 116 -5.39 31.13 10.59
CA LYS A 116 -5.50 32.23 9.58
C LYS A 116 -4.79 31.91 8.25
N SER A 117 -4.05 30.81 8.16
CA SER A 117 -3.28 30.44 6.98
C SER A 117 -4.16 29.70 5.98
N ASN A 118 -4.69 30.44 5.01
CA ASN A 118 -5.20 29.90 3.74
C ASN A 118 -4.28 30.45 2.64
N PRO A 119 -3.56 29.61 1.88
CA PRO A 119 -3.75 28.16 1.71
C PRO A 119 -3.16 27.29 2.82
N LEU A 120 -3.69 26.07 2.95
CA LEU A 120 -3.16 25.01 3.81
C LEU A 120 -2.10 24.19 3.06
N LEU A 121 -1.21 23.57 3.82
CA LEU A 121 -0.19 22.65 3.30
C LEU A 121 -0.53 21.24 3.77
N THR A 122 -0.77 20.32 2.84
CA THR A 122 -0.91 18.90 3.18
C THR A 122 0.41 18.37 3.76
N ARG A 123 0.30 17.38 4.65
CA ARG A 123 1.44 16.68 5.23
C ARG A 123 2.35 16.09 4.16
N TRP A 124 1.75 15.47 3.15
CA TRP A 124 2.47 14.84 2.04
C TRP A 124 2.28 15.61 0.74
N GLY A 125 3.35 15.68 -0.05
CA GLY A 125 3.35 16.35 -1.35
C GLY A 125 2.93 15.39 -2.45
N PHE A 126 2.96 15.84 -3.71
CA PHE A 126 2.47 15.06 -4.84
C PHE A 126 1.02 14.58 -4.65
N VAL A 127 0.14 15.50 -4.27
CA VAL A 127 -1.31 15.24 -4.16
C VAL A 127 -1.85 14.86 -5.54
N ILE A 128 -2.42 13.68 -5.65
CA ILE A 128 -3.03 13.15 -6.87
C ILE A 128 -4.46 13.69 -6.99
N ALA A 129 -5.27 13.43 -5.97
CA ALA A 129 -6.67 13.83 -5.88
C ALA A 129 -7.17 13.92 -4.42
N PRO A 130 -8.08 14.86 -4.10
CA PRO A 130 -8.83 14.85 -2.84
C PRO A 130 -9.83 13.69 -2.81
N GLY A 131 -10.03 13.09 -1.64
CA GLY A 131 -11.00 12.02 -1.46
C GLY A 131 -10.56 10.94 -0.48
N VAL A 132 -11.44 9.98 -0.27
CA VAL A 132 -11.20 8.81 0.56
C VAL A 132 -10.99 7.58 -0.30
N ARG A 133 -10.33 6.57 0.27
CA ARG A 133 -10.20 5.27 -0.37
C ARG A 133 -11.56 4.59 -0.38
N ALA A 134 -11.99 4.15 -1.56
CA ALA A 134 -13.18 3.34 -1.74
C ALA A 134 -12.83 2.05 -2.47
N GLU A 135 -13.57 0.99 -2.13
CA GLU A 135 -13.45 -0.31 -2.76
C GLU A 135 -14.79 -0.77 -3.30
N SER A 136 -14.76 -1.50 -4.41
CA SER A 136 -15.91 -2.26 -4.90
C SER A 136 -15.44 -3.55 -5.56
N THR A 137 -16.08 -4.67 -5.24
CA THR A 137 -15.81 -5.94 -5.92
C THR A 137 -16.29 -5.86 -7.37
N ILE A 138 -15.41 -6.18 -8.32
CA ILE A 138 -15.78 -6.33 -9.73
C ILE A 138 -16.25 -7.77 -9.98
N GLN A 139 -15.45 -8.74 -9.53
CA GLN A 139 -15.75 -10.15 -9.65
C GLN A 139 -15.15 -10.89 -8.46
N ALA A 140 -15.99 -11.52 -7.64
CA ALA A 140 -15.54 -12.47 -6.63
C ALA A 140 -15.32 -13.84 -7.28
N SER A 141 -14.32 -14.59 -6.79
CA SER A 141 -13.98 -15.94 -7.24
C SER A 141 -13.91 -16.07 -8.77
N ALA A 142 -13.25 -15.12 -9.43
CA ALA A 142 -13.03 -15.15 -10.86
C ALA A 142 -12.16 -16.35 -11.24
N THR A 143 -12.68 -17.26 -12.06
CA THR A 143 -11.94 -18.45 -12.51
C THR A 143 -10.67 -18.07 -13.25
N VAL A 144 -9.58 -18.78 -12.95
CA VAL A 144 -8.30 -18.67 -13.64
C VAL A 144 -8.20 -19.77 -14.69
N THR A 145 -7.84 -19.40 -15.92
CA THR A 145 -7.63 -20.35 -17.03
C THR A 145 -6.15 -20.47 -17.34
N TYR A 146 -5.66 -21.71 -17.40
CA TYR A 146 -4.26 -22.06 -17.63
C TYR A 146 -3.96 -22.56 -19.06
N ASP A 147 -4.90 -22.37 -19.99
CA ASP A 147 -4.77 -22.77 -21.41
C ASP A 147 -3.68 -21.98 -22.16
N THR A 148 -3.28 -20.84 -21.62
CA THR A 148 -2.21 -19.99 -22.16
C THR A 148 -1.24 -19.59 -21.06
N GLU A 149 -0.05 -19.15 -21.44
CA GLU A 149 0.89 -18.46 -20.55
C GLU A 149 1.13 -17.03 -21.05
N PRO A 150 0.90 -15.98 -20.22
CA PRO A 150 0.38 -16.00 -18.85
C PRO A 150 -1.04 -16.56 -18.70
N ALA A 151 -1.39 -17.02 -17.50
CA ALA A 151 -2.75 -17.43 -17.15
C ALA A 151 -3.74 -16.25 -17.29
N VAL A 152 -4.98 -16.56 -17.66
CA VAL A 152 -6.00 -15.57 -18.01
C VAL A 152 -7.14 -15.57 -17.01
N VAL A 153 -7.56 -14.39 -16.59
CA VAL A 153 -8.75 -14.17 -15.78
C VAL A 153 -9.71 -13.26 -16.55
N GLY A 154 -10.93 -13.73 -16.76
CA GLY A 154 -11.94 -13.08 -17.60
C GLY A 154 -11.99 -13.61 -19.04
N PRO A 155 -12.65 -12.91 -19.98
CA PRO A 155 -13.22 -11.56 -19.83
C PRO A 155 -14.45 -11.49 -18.93
N PHE A 156 -14.61 -10.40 -18.17
CA PHE A 156 -15.86 -10.07 -17.48
C PHE A 156 -16.30 -8.64 -17.80
N ALA A 157 -17.62 -8.47 -17.97
CA ALA A 157 -18.23 -7.17 -18.29
C ALA A 157 -18.20 -6.28 -17.04
N THR A 158 -17.66 -5.07 -17.18
CA THR A 158 -17.55 -4.11 -16.07
C THR A 158 -17.56 -2.66 -16.58
N THR A 159 -17.84 -1.72 -15.69
CA THR A 159 -17.81 -0.28 -15.97
C THR A 159 -16.70 0.37 -15.16
N ILE A 160 -15.49 0.38 -15.73
CA ILE A 160 -14.32 1.03 -15.13
C ILE A 160 -13.85 2.17 -16.00
N ASN A 161 -13.41 3.26 -15.36
CA ASN A 161 -12.89 4.44 -16.04
C ASN A 161 -11.36 4.45 -16.09
N ASN A 162 -10.71 3.62 -15.27
CA ASN A 162 -9.26 3.55 -15.17
C ASN A 162 -8.82 2.14 -14.78
N ILE A 163 -7.99 1.53 -15.63
CA ILE A 163 -7.48 0.17 -15.41
C ILE A 163 -6.50 0.08 -14.23
N ALA A 164 -5.85 1.21 -13.86
CA ALA A 164 -4.94 1.24 -12.72
C ALA A 164 -5.66 1.14 -11.36
N GLU A 165 -6.99 1.29 -11.34
CA GLU A 165 -7.81 1.07 -10.14
C GLU A 165 -8.14 -0.41 -9.93
N VAL A 166 -7.87 -1.27 -10.91
CA VAL A 166 -8.17 -2.70 -10.83
C VAL A 166 -7.03 -3.40 -10.10
N LYS A 167 -7.40 -4.19 -9.10
CA LYS A 167 -6.48 -4.94 -8.24
C LYS A 167 -6.98 -6.38 -8.11
N VAL A 168 -6.03 -7.32 -8.06
CA VAL A 168 -6.30 -8.75 -7.97
C VAL A 168 -5.83 -9.24 -6.61
N TYR A 169 -6.61 -10.10 -5.99
CA TYR A 169 -6.37 -10.62 -4.65
C TYR A 169 -6.50 -12.13 -4.62
N TYR A 170 -5.86 -12.75 -3.64
CA TYR A 170 -6.15 -14.13 -3.27
C TYR A 170 -7.62 -14.24 -2.82
N PRO A 171 -8.33 -15.34 -3.13
CA PRO A 171 -9.73 -15.53 -2.73
C PRO A 171 -9.95 -15.34 -1.23
N GLY A 172 -10.83 -14.42 -0.85
CA GLY A 172 -11.19 -14.16 0.55
C GLY A 172 -10.08 -13.53 1.39
N SER A 173 -9.04 -12.97 0.76
CA SER A 173 -7.88 -12.36 1.41
C SER A 173 -7.61 -10.96 0.84
N ASP A 174 -6.81 -10.17 1.56
CA ASP A 174 -6.34 -8.85 1.13
C ASP A 174 -4.90 -8.87 0.57
N ARG A 175 -4.34 -10.06 0.37
CA ARG A 175 -3.06 -10.27 -0.30
C ARG A 175 -3.19 -9.96 -1.79
N GLU A 176 -2.52 -8.90 -2.24
CA GLU A 176 -2.53 -8.47 -3.64
C GLU A 176 -1.66 -9.40 -4.52
N ILE A 177 -2.18 -9.75 -5.70
CA ILE A 177 -1.49 -10.41 -6.79
C ILE A 177 -1.21 -9.36 -7.86
N THR A 178 0.06 -9.07 -8.14
CA THR A 178 0.42 -8.13 -9.20
C THR A 178 0.26 -8.79 -10.57
N PRO A 179 -0.66 -8.34 -11.45
CA PRO A 179 -0.78 -8.89 -12.79
C PRO A 179 0.42 -8.51 -13.66
N PHE A 180 0.68 -9.28 -14.72
CA PHE A 180 1.66 -8.90 -15.74
C PHE A 180 1.08 -7.84 -16.68
N ARG A 181 -0.19 -8.01 -17.07
CA ARG A 181 -0.90 -7.11 -17.97
C ARG A 181 -2.40 -7.15 -17.71
N MET A 182 -3.06 -6.03 -17.94
CA MET A 182 -4.52 -5.95 -17.99
C MET A 182 -4.95 -5.24 -19.28
N THR A 183 -6.07 -5.67 -19.85
CA THR A 183 -6.67 -5.04 -21.03
C THR A 183 -8.16 -4.78 -20.77
N TYR A 184 -8.64 -3.59 -21.14
CA TYR A 184 -10.04 -3.23 -21.04
C TYR A 184 -10.54 -2.73 -22.40
N THR A 185 -11.32 -3.55 -23.11
CA THR A 185 -11.81 -3.26 -24.46
C THR A 185 -13.27 -3.69 -24.59
N GLY A 186 -14.12 -2.83 -25.16
CA GLY A 186 -15.55 -3.15 -25.37
C GLY A 186 -16.34 -3.39 -24.08
N GLY A 187 -15.94 -2.76 -22.96
CA GLY A 187 -16.58 -2.96 -21.66
C GLY A 187 -16.15 -4.24 -20.93
N ASN A 188 -15.23 -5.02 -21.51
CA ASN A 188 -14.73 -6.26 -20.91
C ASN A 188 -13.31 -6.07 -20.40
N LEU A 189 -13.06 -6.53 -19.17
CA LEU A 189 -11.75 -6.58 -18.54
C LEU A 189 -11.17 -8.00 -18.65
N THR A 190 -9.93 -8.09 -19.13
CA THR A 190 -9.15 -9.33 -19.18
C THR A 190 -7.82 -9.10 -18.49
N ILE A 191 -7.43 -10.01 -17.61
CA ILE A 191 -6.24 -9.91 -16.77
C ILE A 191 -5.31 -11.09 -17.11
N TYR A 192 -4.03 -10.80 -17.26
CA TYR A 192 -2.97 -11.76 -17.55
C TYR A 192 -2.02 -11.83 -16.36
N ILE A 193 -1.90 -13.01 -15.75
CA ILE A 193 -1.10 -13.24 -14.54
C ILE A 193 -0.14 -14.38 -14.83
N PRO A 194 1.19 -14.20 -14.68
CA PRO A 194 2.13 -15.31 -14.81
C PRO A 194 1.75 -16.39 -13.81
N ARG A 195 1.75 -17.65 -14.26
CA ARG A 195 1.34 -18.78 -13.41
C ARG A 195 2.09 -18.82 -12.08
N CYS A 196 3.36 -18.43 -12.11
CA CYS A 196 4.22 -18.38 -10.94
C CYS A 196 3.77 -17.40 -9.84
N ARG A 197 2.90 -16.42 -10.14
CA ARG A 197 2.30 -15.53 -9.13
C ARG A 197 1.02 -16.09 -8.50
N LEU A 198 0.53 -17.22 -9.00
CA LEU A 198 -0.72 -17.86 -8.60
C LEU A 198 -0.49 -19.10 -7.74
N VAL A 199 0.71 -19.25 -7.16
CA VAL A 199 1.02 -20.38 -6.26
C VAL A 199 0.10 -20.35 -5.05
N ASP A 200 -0.50 -21.49 -4.75
CA ASP A 200 -1.23 -21.68 -3.50
C ASP A 200 -0.22 -21.87 -2.36
N THR A 201 -0.11 -20.87 -1.49
CA THR A 201 1.05 -20.71 -0.61
C THR A 201 1.16 -21.58 0.65
N PRO A 202 0.11 -22.22 1.22
CA PRO A 202 0.25 -22.84 2.53
C PRO A 202 1.16 -24.08 2.57
N ASN A 203 1.64 -24.60 1.43
CA ASN A 203 2.30 -25.92 1.35
C ASN A 203 3.67 -25.95 0.64
N MET A 204 4.37 -24.81 0.46
CA MET A 204 5.63 -24.81 -0.29
C MET A 204 6.71 -25.68 0.37
N THR A 205 7.22 -26.65 -0.37
CA THR A 205 8.37 -27.49 0.00
C THR A 205 9.68 -26.92 -0.57
N ASP A 206 10.81 -27.33 0.00
CA ASP A 206 12.15 -26.94 -0.49
C ASP A 206 12.42 -27.38 -1.94
N SER A 207 11.64 -28.31 -2.48
CA SER A 207 11.75 -28.81 -3.86
C SER A 207 11.07 -27.91 -4.89
N GLY A 208 10.30 -26.92 -4.46
CA GLY A 208 9.43 -26.14 -5.33
C GLY A 208 8.23 -26.96 -5.85
N TYR A 209 7.28 -26.24 -6.44
CA TYR A 209 6.13 -26.83 -7.12
C TYR A 209 6.42 -27.12 -8.59
N ASP A 210 5.81 -28.17 -9.12
CA ASP A 210 5.87 -28.45 -10.55
C ASP A 210 4.98 -27.45 -11.31
N TYR A 211 5.56 -26.73 -12.27
CA TYR A 211 4.86 -25.78 -13.13
C TYR A 211 3.75 -26.42 -13.98
N THR A 212 3.87 -27.71 -14.30
CA THR A 212 2.93 -28.43 -15.16
C THR A 212 1.69 -28.91 -14.42
N ASP A 213 1.77 -29.02 -13.09
CA ASP A 213 0.68 -29.47 -12.23
C ASP A 213 -0.19 -28.28 -11.78
N THR A 214 -1.38 -28.18 -12.36
CA THR A 214 -2.31 -27.07 -12.12
C THR A 214 -2.86 -27.03 -10.70
N ASP A 215 -2.82 -28.15 -9.97
CA ASP A 215 -3.35 -28.23 -8.60
C ASP A 215 -2.47 -27.46 -7.60
N ASN A 216 -1.24 -27.09 -8.00
CA ASN A 216 -0.35 -26.22 -7.22
C ASN A 216 -0.71 -24.73 -7.31
N PHE A 217 -1.70 -24.36 -8.13
CA PHE A 217 -2.05 -22.97 -8.39
C PHE A 217 -3.51 -22.66 -8.07
N LEU A 218 -3.78 -21.39 -7.80
CA LEU A 218 -5.13 -20.90 -7.51
C LEU A 218 -6.09 -21.16 -8.68
N ALA A 219 -7.21 -21.81 -8.40
CA ALA A 219 -8.28 -21.99 -9.39
C ALA A 219 -9.13 -20.71 -9.61
N ALA A 220 -9.09 -19.79 -8.65
CA ALA A 220 -9.85 -18.54 -8.67
C ALA A 220 -9.09 -17.40 -7.99
N VAL A 221 -9.45 -16.16 -8.33
CA VAL A 221 -8.94 -14.92 -7.70
C VAL A 221 -10.07 -13.93 -7.46
N ASP A 222 -9.89 -13.00 -6.54
CA ASP A 222 -10.83 -11.90 -6.33
C ASP A 222 -10.36 -10.65 -7.07
N VAL A 223 -11.25 -10.06 -7.87
CA VAL A 223 -10.97 -8.81 -8.60
C VAL A 223 -11.74 -7.68 -7.95
N LYS A 224 -11.01 -6.72 -7.38
CA LYS A 224 -11.58 -5.53 -6.74
C LYS A 224 -11.14 -4.28 -7.51
N ARG A 225 -11.95 -3.22 -7.40
CA ARG A 225 -11.60 -1.88 -7.82
C ARG A 225 -11.27 -1.07 -6.57
N ILE A 226 -10.07 -0.49 -6.51
CA ILE A 226 -9.67 0.48 -5.49
C ILE A 226 -9.55 1.83 -6.16
N TYR A 227 -10.37 2.78 -5.71
CA TYR A 227 -10.46 4.10 -6.33
C TYR A 227 -10.56 5.20 -5.27
N ASN A 228 -10.36 6.42 -5.72
CA ASN A 228 -10.52 7.61 -4.89
C ASN A 228 -11.95 8.11 -5.00
N ASP A 229 -12.74 7.96 -3.92
CA ASP A 229 -14.07 8.56 -3.82
C ASP A 229 -13.94 10.03 -3.42
N PRO A 230 -14.32 10.98 -4.31
CA PRO A 230 -14.21 12.41 -4.03
C PRO A 230 -15.28 12.93 -3.06
N SER A 231 -16.13 12.07 -2.49
CA SER A 231 -17.23 12.48 -1.58
C SER A 231 -16.77 13.18 -0.31
N THR A 232 -15.54 12.90 0.14
CA THR A 232 -14.98 13.45 1.37
C THR A 232 -13.53 13.87 1.14
N GLY A 233 -13.31 15.11 0.67
CA GLY A 233 -11.96 15.65 0.48
C GLY A 233 -11.38 16.30 1.74
N ALA A 234 -12.22 16.96 2.52
CA ALA A 234 -11.85 17.50 3.82
C ALA A 234 -13.05 17.51 4.76
N THR A 235 -12.76 17.46 6.07
CA THR A 235 -13.75 17.61 7.13
C THR A 235 -13.29 18.72 8.06
N LEU A 236 -14.12 19.75 8.20
CA LEU A 236 -13.92 20.85 9.15
C LEU A 236 -14.52 20.42 10.49
N VAL A 237 -13.78 20.66 11.57
CA VAL A 237 -14.13 20.20 12.91
C VAL A 237 -14.14 21.39 13.86
N ALA A 238 -15.25 21.51 14.60
CA ALA A 238 -15.35 22.37 15.77
C ALA A 238 -15.36 21.44 17.02
N PRO A 239 -14.31 21.46 17.86
CA PRO A 239 -14.17 20.52 18.98
C PRO A 239 -15.33 20.59 19.97
N HIS A 240 -15.91 21.78 20.13
CA HIS A 240 -17.00 22.03 21.05
C HIS A 240 -18.10 22.83 20.36
N GLN A 241 -19.31 22.30 20.33
CA GLN A 241 -20.48 23.06 19.90
C GLN A 241 -21.36 23.39 21.10
N CYS A 242 -21.53 24.68 21.37
CA CYS A 242 -22.64 25.16 22.19
C CYS A 242 -23.87 25.31 21.29
N SER A 243 -24.86 24.45 21.43
CA SER A 243 -26.13 24.58 20.72
C SER A 243 -26.96 25.71 21.34
N GLY A 244 -27.08 26.84 20.63
CA GLY A 244 -27.90 27.99 21.02
C GLY A 244 -27.07 29.18 21.47
N GLY A 245 -27.60 30.40 21.30
CA GLY A 245 -26.93 31.67 21.65
C GLY A 245 -26.59 31.87 23.14
N GLY A 246 -26.72 30.82 23.96
CA GLY A 246 -26.18 30.73 25.32
C GLY A 246 -25.17 29.58 25.35
N CYS A 247 -23.90 29.90 25.60
CA CYS A 247 -22.80 28.96 25.67
C CYS A 247 -22.90 28.02 26.88
N THR A 248 -23.84 27.08 26.89
CA THR A 248 -23.91 26.03 27.92
C THR A 248 -23.59 24.68 27.29
N CYS A 249 -22.38 24.17 27.53
CA CYS A 249 -22.05 22.78 27.25
C CYS A 249 -22.83 21.89 28.22
N SER A 250 -23.78 21.11 27.71
CA SER A 250 -24.39 20.06 28.54
C SER A 250 -23.40 18.90 28.69
N THR A 251 -23.47 18.18 29.81
CA THR A 251 -22.64 16.98 30.08
C THR A 251 -22.86 15.84 29.09
N VAL A 252 -23.85 15.96 28.18
CA VAL A 252 -24.24 14.96 27.18
C VAL A 252 -23.97 15.46 25.74
N GLY A 253 -23.41 16.67 25.56
CA GLY A 253 -23.29 17.34 24.26
C GLY A 253 -21.86 17.68 23.80
N CYS A 254 -20.82 17.15 24.43
CA CYS A 254 -19.41 17.46 24.10
C CYS A 254 -18.87 16.66 22.89
N SER A 255 -19.69 16.38 21.88
CA SER A 255 -19.23 15.74 20.65
C SER A 255 -18.65 16.79 19.68
N GLU A 256 -17.67 16.38 18.90
CA GLU A 256 -17.17 17.17 17.77
C GLU A 256 -18.31 17.48 16.80
N TYR A 257 -18.41 18.74 16.39
CA TYR A 257 -19.25 19.12 15.26
C TYR A 257 -18.41 19.09 13.99
N THR A 258 -18.89 18.35 12.99
CA THR A 258 -18.16 18.17 11.73
C THR A 258 -18.97 18.71 10.56
N GLN A 259 -18.27 19.28 9.58
CA GLN A 259 -18.84 19.74 8.31
C GLN A 259 -17.94 19.29 7.18
N THR A 260 -18.50 18.65 6.16
CA THR A 260 -17.75 18.32 4.94
C THR A 260 -17.32 19.59 4.21
N ALA A 261 -16.18 19.51 3.54
CA ALA A 261 -15.62 20.61 2.78
C ALA A 261 -15.01 20.12 1.47
N CYS A 262 -15.13 20.98 0.45
CA CYS A 262 -14.48 20.78 -0.82
C CYS A 262 -13.01 21.19 -0.69
N MET A 263 -12.12 20.27 -1.08
CA MET A 263 -10.68 20.52 -1.15
C MET A 263 -10.27 20.79 -2.60
N TYR A 264 -9.73 21.98 -2.85
CA TYR A 264 -9.19 22.39 -4.14
C TYR A 264 -7.66 22.42 -4.07
N THR A 265 -7.00 21.63 -4.92
CA THR A 265 -5.53 21.58 -4.95
C THR A 265 -4.97 22.68 -5.83
N ARG A 266 -4.30 23.67 -5.22
CA ARG A 266 -3.59 24.75 -5.93
C ARG A 266 -2.28 24.26 -6.53
N ASP A 267 -1.46 23.56 -5.74
CA ASP A 267 -0.20 22.98 -6.17
C ASP A 267 -0.11 21.53 -5.73
N LYS A 268 -0.20 20.61 -6.70
CA LYS A 268 -0.13 19.17 -6.46
C LYS A 268 1.24 18.74 -5.93
N ARG A 269 2.33 19.34 -6.41
CA ARG A 269 3.70 18.93 -6.04
C ARG A 269 4.00 19.33 -4.60
N LEU A 270 3.71 20.58 -4.25
CA LEU A 270 3.95 21.11 -2.90
C LEU A 270 2.87 20.72 -1.90
N GLY A 271 1.70 20.28 -2.36
CA GLY A 271 0.58 19.95 -1.47
C GLY A 271 -0.16 21.18 -0.96
N ILE A 272 -0.24 22.25 -1.76
CA ILE A 272 -0.94 23.47 -1.37
C ILE A 272 -2.42 23.31 -1.72
N VAL A 273 -3.31 23.44 -0.74
CA VAL A 273 -4.75 23.22 -0.91
C VAL A 273 -5.57 24.37 -0.30
N ASP A 274 -6.71 24.66 -0.94
CA ASP A 274 -7.76 25.51 -0.42
C ASP A 274 -8.94 24.65 0.04
N ILE A 275 -9.51 25.01 1.19
CA ILE A 275 -10.67 24.31 1.74
C ILE A 275 -11.85 25.27 1.80
N VAL A 276 -12.99 24.83 1.29
CA VAL A 276 -14.24 25.59 1.31
C VAL A 276 -15.36 24.70 1.86
N PRO A 277 -16.11 25.14 2.90
CA PRO A 277 -17.28 24.40 3.38
C PRO A 277 -18.26 24.10 2.23
N ALA A 278 -18.60 22.83 2.05
CA ALA A 278 -19.42 22.39 0.93
C ALA A 278 -20.03 21.01 1.23
N THR A 279 -21.15 20.68 0.59
CA THR A 279 -21.74 19.34 0.62
C THR A 279 -21.54 18.66 -0.72
N TYR A 280 -21.26 17.35 -0.69
CA TYR A 280 -21.14 16.54 -1.90
C TYR A 280 -22.43 15.76 -2.14
N SER A 281 -23.02 15.90 -3.32
CA SER A 281 -24.19 15.12 -3.74
C SER A 281 -24.15 14.89 -5.24
N SER A 282 -24.43 13.66 -5.66
CA SER A 282 -24.54 13.27 -7.08
C SER A 282 -23.35 13.71 -7.96
N GLY A 283 -22.12 13.60 -7.46
CA GLY A 283 -20.92 13.96 -8.23
C GLY A 283 -20.50 15.43 -8.11
N VAL A 284 -21.27 16.26 -7.39
CA VAL A 284 -21.09 17.72 -7.39
C VAL A 284 -20.93 18.25 -5.97
N TRP A 285 -19.94 19.11 -5.77
CA TRP A 285 -19.76 19.88 -4.55
C TRP A 285 -20.57 21.18 -4.62
N THR A 286 -21.45 21.39 -3.65
CA THR A 286 -22.23 22.62 -3.49
C THR A 286 -21.74 23.37 -2.27
N ARG A 287 -21.30 24.62 -2.46
CA ARG A 287 -20.80 25.46 -1.37
C ARG A 287 -21.89 25.68 -0.31
N VAL A 288 -21.51 25.55 0.96
CA VAL A 288 -22.35 25.90 2.10
C VAL A 288 -21.91 27.26 2.61
N VAL A 289 -22.87 28.20 2.72
CA VAL A 289 -22.64 29.52 3.32
C VAL A 289 -23.12 29.47 4.76
N ASN A 290 -22.27 28.98 5.66
CA ASN A 290 -22.51 29.04 7.09
C ASN A 290 -21.49 29.98 7.73
N CYS A 291 -21.95 31.17 8.14
CA CYS A 291 -21.10 32.16 8.83
C CYS A 291 -20.97 31.89 10.34
N THR A 292 -21.65 30.88 10.86
CA THR A 292 -21.92 30.74 12.30
C THR A 292 -20.92 29.83 13.03
N TYR A 293 -20.12 29.04 12.31
CA TYR A 293 -19.22 28.06 12.92
C TYR A 293 -17.77 28.49 12.85
N ASN A 294 -17.13 28.57 14.02
CA ASN A 294 -15.68 28.69 14.14
C ASN A 294 -15.11 27.27 14.12
N TYR A 295 -14.76 26.77 12.93
CA TYR A 295 -14.01 25.53 12.82
C TYR A 295 -12.57 25.78 13.26
N GLU A 296 -12.04 24.92 14.12
CA GLU A 296 -10.69 25.05 14.68
C GLU A 296 -9.72 24.02 14.11
N ILE A 297 -10.25 22.94 13.56
CA ILE A 297 -9.46 21.81 13.04
C ILE A 297 -9.94 21.46 11.63
N VAL A 298 -9.02 21.02 10.80
CA VAL A 298 -9.29 20.47 9.47
C VAL A 298 -8.62 19.10 9.33
N ARG A 299 -9.42 18.14 8.85
CA ARG A 299 -9.04 16.77 8.57
C ARG A 299 -9.00 16.60 7.06
N LEU A 300 -7.83 16.35 6.49
CA LEU A 300 -7.63 16.25 5.04
C LEU A 300 -7.61 14.80 4.60
N ASN A 301 -8.43 14.44 3.62
CA ASN A 301 -8.46 13.11 3.01
C ASN A 301 -8.05 13.23 1.54
N TYR A 302 -6.96 12.55 1.16
CA TYR A 302 -6.46 12.62 -0.21
C TYR A 302 -5.56 11.45 -0.57
N GLN A 303 -5.44 11.21 -1.87
CA GLN A 303 -4.43 10.33 -2.42
C GLN A 303 -3.18 11.15 -2.80
N ALA A 304 -2.00 10.72 -2.37
CA ALA A 304 -0.72 11.36 -2.70
C ALA A 304 0.34 10.33 -3.12
N GLY A 305 1.38 10.82 -3.79
CA GLY A 305 2.55 10.02 -4.15
C GLY A 305 2.79 9.93 -5.65
N LEU A 306 3.77 9.12 -6.03
CA LEU A 306 4.13 8.92 -7.44
C LEU A 306 3.26 7.86 -8.10
N ARG A 307 2.78 8.13 -9.31
CA ARG A 307 2.10 7.11 -10.14
C ARG A 307 3.05 6.09 -10.75
N VAL A 308 4.28 6.53 -11.03
CA VAL A 308 5.33 5.71 -11.62
C VAL A 308 6.61 6.01 -10.86
N LEU A 309 7.23 4.96 -10.33
CA LEU A 309 8.52 5.02 -9.68
C LEU A 309 9.63 4.86 -10.73
N ASP A 310 10.57 5.79 -10.79
CA ASP A 310 11.67 5.69 -11.75
C ASP A 310 12.69 4.60 -11.36
N THR A 311 13.46 4.13 -12.34
CA THR A 311 14.43 3.03 -12.15
C THR A 311 15.51 3.34 -11.12
N THR A 312 15.91 4.60 -10.97
CA THR A 312 16.90 4.99 -9.96
C THR A 312 16.31 4.91 -8.56
N MET A 313 15.05 5.31 -8.36
CA MET A 313 14.39 5.12 -7.06
C MET A 313 14.16 3.66 -6.75
N LYS A 314 13.72 2.87 -7.74
CA LYS A 314 13.54 1.42 -7.59
C LYS A 314 14.84 0.76 -7.14
N SER A 315 15.95 1.04 -7.83
CA SER A 315 17.27 0.51 -7.45
C SER A 315 17.70 0.99 -6.06
N ALA A 316 17.53 2.28 -5.76
CA ALA A 316 17.85 2.82 -4.43
C ALA A 316 17.05 2.12 -3.32
N LEU A 317 15.75 1.86 -3.56
CA LEU A 317 14.86 1.19 -2.62
C LEU A 317 15.31 -0.24 -2.35
N VAL A 318 15.64 -1.00 -3.41
CA VAL A 318 16.18 -2.37 -3.29
C VAL A 318 17.49 -2.38 -2.49
N ARG A 319 18.41 -1.45 -2.77
CA ARG A 319 19.69 -1.38 -2.05
C ARG A 319 19.52 -1.01 -0.58
N LEU A 320 18.56 -0.15 -0.26
CA LEU A 320 18.21 0.15 1.13
C LEU A 320 17.55 -1.06 1.81
N ALA A 321 16.67 -1.77 1.12
CA ALA A 321 16.06 -3.00 1.63
C ALA A 321 17.13 -4.05 1.97
N HIS A 322 18.09 -4.33 1.08
CA HIS A 322 19.22 -5.22 1.39
C HIS A 322 20.01 -4.79 2.65
N ALA A 323 20.20 -3.48 2.83
CA ALA A 323 20.86 -2.94 4.01
C ALA A 323 20.05 -3.15 5.31
N ARG A 324 18.72 -3.31 5.22
CA ARG A 324 17.80 -3.49 6.35
C ARG A 324 17.39 -4.93 6.60
N MET A 325 17.49 -5.82 5.61
CA MET A 325 17.18 -7.24 5.76
C MET A 325 17.91 -7.86 6.95
N ALA A 326 17.20 -8.66 7.76
CA ALA A 326 17.77 -9.24 8.98
C ALA A 326 18.73 -10.38 8.65
N ALA A 327 18.34 -11.23 7.71
CA ALA A 327 19.12 -12.37 7.25
C ALA A 327 19.65 -12.17 5.83
N GLU A 328 20.67 -12.97 5.50
CA GLU A 328 21.10 -13.13 4.13
C GLU A 328 19.98 -13.80 3.31
N PRO A 329 19.63 -13.27 2.13
CA PRO A 329 18.66 -13.94 1.27
C PRO A 329 19.18 -15.30 0.86
N CYS A 330 18.34 -16.33 0.95
CA CYS A 330 18.61 -17.59 0.28
C CYS A 330 18.62 -17.35 -1.23
N GLY A 331 19.52 -18.01 -1.95
CA GLY A 331 19.66 -17.78 -3.37
C GLY A 331 21.07 -18.02 -3.86
N CYS A 332 21.27 -17.79 -5.15
CA CYS A 332 22.59 -17.89 -5.74
C CYS A 332 23.55 -16.81 -5.23
N THR A 333 24.83 -17.06 -5.50
CA THR A 333 25.94 -16.16 -5.23
C THR A 333 25.74 -14.76 -5.81
N ILE A 334 24.95 -14.57 -6.87
CA ILE A 334 24.66 -13.24 -7.43
C ILE A 334 23.85 -12.39 -6.45
N VAL A 335 22.74 -12.92 -5.92
CA VAL A 335 21.89 -12.20 -4.96
C VAL A 335 22.65 -11.97 -3.65
N GLN A 336 23.39 -12.99 -3.18
CA GLN A 336 24.23 -12.86 -1.99
C GLN A 336 25.27 -11.75 -2.15
N ARG A 337 25.97 -11.68 -3.30
CA ARG A 337 26.93 -10.60 -3.60
C ARG A 337 26.28 -9.21 -3.64
N LEU A 338 25.05 -9.10 -4.17
CA LEU A 338 24.31 -7.82 -4.17
C LEU A 338 23.99 -7.39 -2.72
N TRP A 339 23.53 -8.31 -1.91
CA TRP A 339 23.23 -8.09 -0.49
C TRP A 339 24.48 -7.73 0.32
N GLU A 340 25.57 -8.50 0.17
CA GLU A 340 26.86 -8.24 0.82
C GLU A 340 27.42 -6.86 0.44
N ARG A 341 27.39 -6.53 -0.86
CA ARG A 341 27.81 -5.21 -1.36
C ARG A 341 27.04 -4.09 -0.68
N ASP A 342 25.73 -4.23 -0.57
CA ASP A 342 24.87 -3.18 -0.02
C ASP A 342 24.96 -3.06 1.51
N ARG A 343 25.39 -4.13 2.20
CA ARG A 343 25.65 -4.13 3.65
C ARG A 343 27.08 -3.75 4.03
N LYS A 344 28.02 -3.75 3.08
CA LYS A 344 29.40 -3.35 3.33
C LYS A 344 29.45 -1.97 3.98
N THR A 345 30.18 -1.86 5.09
CA THR A 345 30.52 -0.57 5.71
C THR A 345 31.97 -0.26 5.32
N PRO A 346 32.27 0.94 4.81
CA PRO A 346 33.63 1.30 4.41
C PRO A 346 34.50 1.49 5.65
N ASP A 347 35.80 1.25 5.49
CA ASP A 347 36.77 1.41 6.58
C ASP A 347 36.96 2.90 6.96
N VAL A 348 36.76 3.81 6.00
CA VAL A 348 36.87 5.26 6.21
C VAL A 348 35.48 5.90 6.10
N MET A 349 35.03 6.50 7.20
CA MET A 349 33.72 7.13 7.31
C MET A 349 33.82 8.65 7.15
N SER A 350 33.08 9.22 6.18
CA SER A 350 32.93 10.67 6.08
C SER A 350 31.95 11.19 7.13
N ARG A 351 32.05 12.49 7.46
CA ARG A 351 31.14 13.16 8.40
C ARG A 351 29.69 13.08 7.92
N GLU A 352 29.43 13.21 6.64
CA GLU A 352 28.08 13.14 6.06
C GLU A 352 27.47 11.75 6.25
N ARG A 353 28.29 10.70 6.09
CA ARG A 353 27.84 9.31 6.24
C ARG A 353 27.55 8.95 7.68
N LEU A 354 28.32 9.47 8.64
CA LEU A 354 28.03 9.31 10.07
C LEU A 354 26.68 9.94 10.48
N ASN A 355 26.20 10.92 9.73
CA ASN A 355 24.91 11.58 9.94
C ASN A 355 23.80 11.04 9.01
N CYS A 356 24.02 9.91 8.34
CA CYS A 356 23.03 9.29 7.45
C CYS A 356 21.92 8.61 8.29
N PRO A 357 20.65 9.04 8.18
CA PRO A 357 19.56 8.44 8.95
C PRO A 357 19.23 7.01 8.52
N PHE A 358 19.65 6.58 7.32
CA PHE A 358 19.39 5.22 6.82
C PHE A 358 20.41 4.19 7.33
N GLY A 359 21.49 4.64 7.96
CA GLY A 359 22.59 3.80 8.44
C GLY A 359 23.90 3.99 7.66
N LEU A 360 24.90 3.21 8.06
CA LEU A 360 26.30 3.38 7.64
C LEU A 360 26.71 2.52 6.43
N SER A 361 25.88 1.58 6.00
CA SER A 361 26.19 0.67 4.89
C SER A 361 26.15 1.34 3.51
N GLU A 362 26.80 0.75 2.50
CA GLU A 362 26.88 1.31 1.14
C GLU A 362 25.50 1.47 0.48
N GLY A 363 24.61 0.49 0.68
CA GLY A 363 23.25 0.51 0.19
C GLY A 363 22.45 1.66 0.82
N ALA A 364 22.52 1.79 2.15
CA ALA A 364 21.86 2.86 2.89
C ALA A 364 22.35 4.25 2.49
N TRP A 365 23.66 4.44 2.39
CA TRP A 365 24.25 5.73 1.98
C TRP A 365 23.88 6.10 0.54
N THR A 366 23.92 5.14 -0.39
CA THR A 366 23.55 5.42 -1.78
C THR A 366 22.07 5.80 -1.90
N ALA A 367 21.21 5.03 -1.23
CA ALA A 367 19.78 5.31 -1.16
C ALA A 367 19.49 6.70 -0.59
N TYR A 368 20.18 7.09 0.48
CA TYR A 368 20.02 8.41 1.10
C TYR A 368 20.39 9.56 0.16
N LYS A 369 21.49 9.43 -0.61
CA LYS A 369 21.86 10.44 -1.60
C LYS A 369 20.78 10.63 -2.67
N VAL A 370 20.20 9.53 -3.16
CA VAL A 370 19.10 9.58 -4.13
C VAL A 370 17.87 10.25 -3.51
N ALA A 371 17.49 9.87 -2.29
CA ALA A 371 16.37 10.49 -1.57
C ALA A 371 16.59 12.01 -1.36
N GLN A 372 17.76 12.42 -0.88
CA GLN A 372 18.09 13.84 -0.70
C GLN A 372 18.03 14.63 -1.99
N SER A 373 18.49 14.07 -3.12
CA SER A 373 18.41 14.75 -4.43
C SER A 373 16.98 15.00 -4.92
N ARG A 374 15.99 14.29 -4.35
CA ARG A 374 14.58 14.37 -4.72
C ARG A 374 13.68 14.95 -3.63
N ARG A 375 14.29 15.36 -2.52
CA ARG A 375 13.58 15.96 -1.40
C ARG A 375 12.81 17.20 -1.85
N ILE A 376 11.53 17.24 -1.49
CA ILE A 376 10.75 18.47 -1.63
C ILE A 376 11.15 19.42 -0.50
N VAL A 377 11.57 20.61 -0.87
CA VAL A 377 11.74 21.72 0.06
C VAL A 377 10.43 22.52 0.07
N ARG A 378 9.67 22.42 1.15
CA ARG A 378 8.49 23.26 1.37
C ARG A 378 8.87 24.47 2.22
N PRO A 379 8.38 25.68 1.91
CA PRO A 379 8.48 26.80 2.83
C PRO A 379 7.70 26.42 4.09
N ARG A 380 8.38 26.22 5.21
CA ARG A 380 7.71 26.17 6.51
C ARG A 380 7.16 27.57 6.74
N ILE A 381 5.83 27.70 6.76
CA ILE A 381 5.19 28.87 7.34
C ILE A 381 5.40 28.68 8.85
N LEU A 382 6.44 29.32 9.39
CA LEU A 382 6.76 29.33 10.82
C LEU A 382 5.76 30.18 11.59
#